data_AF-A0A363CYK8-F1
#
_entry.id   AF-A0A363CYK8-F1
#
_cell.length_a   1.000
_cell.length_b   1.000
_cell.length_c   1.000
_cell.angle_alpha   90.00
_cell.angle_beta   90.00
_cell.angle_gamma   90.00
#
_symmetry.space_group_name_H-M   'P 1'
#
loop_
_entity.id
_entity.type
_entity.pdbx_description
1 polymer ?
#
loop_
_entity_poly.entity_id
_entity_poly.type
_entity_poly.pdbx_seq_one_letter_code
_entity_poly.pdbx_strand_id
1 'polypeptide(L)' 'MLLFQKLTKGQIIATCKNCKNEIEAKKRQCPYCGILNPTVTLKDIFIGLTIVIFVMSIVTYFLKN' A
#
# COMPACT_ATOMS: atom_id res chain seq x y z
N MET A 1 -20.73 -17.60 17.01
CA MET A 1 -20.89 -17.63 15.54
C MET A 1 -19.97 -16.65 14.76
N LEU A 2 -19.14 -15.82 15.40
CA LEU A 2 -18.27 -14.84 14.71
C LEU A 2 -16.82 -15.33 14.42
N LEU A 3 -16.42 -16.50 14.92
CA LEU A 3 -15.05 -17.02 14.79
C LEU A 3 -14.77 -17.72 13.44
N PHE A 4 -15.81 -18.22 12.75
CA PHE A 4 -15.63 -19.02 11.53
C PHE A 4 -15.43 -18.21 10.23
N GLN A 5 -15.77 -16.91 10.19
CA GLN A 5 -15.64 -16.11 8.96
C GLN A 5 -14.20 -15.71 8.59
N LYS A 6 -13.21 -15.90 9.48
CA LYS A 6 -11.81 -15.50 9.19
C LYS A 6 -11.02 -16.51 8.36
N LEU A 7 -11.48 -17.75 8.25
CA LEU A 7 -10.68 -18.86 7.70
C LEU A 7 -10.91 -19.16 6.20
N THR A 8 -11.81 -18.44 5.52
CA THR A 8 -12.13 -18.65 4.10
C THR A 8 -11.60 -17.56 3.15
N LYS A 9 -10.83 -16.59 3.66
CA LYS A 9 -10.07 -15.66 2.81
C LYS A 9 -8.73 -16.29 2.51
N GLY A 10 -8.50 -16.72 1.26
CA GLY A 10 -7.17 -17.13 0.80
C GLY A 10 -6.14 -16.11 1.29
N GLN A 11 -5.23 -16.57 2.16
CA GLN A 11 -4.25 -15.69 2.79
C GLN A 11 -3.25 -15.26 1.72
N ILE A 12 -3.43 -14.04 1.20
CA ILE A 12 -2.43 -13.41 0.36
C ILE A 12 -1.26 -13.06 1.29
N ILE A 13 -0.15 -13.78 1.12
CA ILE A 13 1.10 -13.52 1.84
C ILE A 13 1.89 -12.50 1.03
N ALA A 14 2.42 -11.49 1.72
CA ALA A 14 3.33 -10.50 1.15
C ALA A 14 4.59 -10.43 2.00
N THR A 15 5.69 -10.04 1.38
CA THR A 15 6.95 -9.81 2.08
C THR A 15 7.01 -8.38 2.60
N CYS A 16 7.34 -8.22 3.89
CA CYS A 16 7.63 -6.89 4.44
C CYS A 16 8.91 -6.34 3.80
N LYS A 17 8.84 -5.19 3.15
CA LYS A 17 10.00 -4.59 2.46
C LYS A 17 11.08 -4.06 3.42
N ASN A 18 10.74 -3.86 4.70
CA ASN A 18 11.68 -3.42 5.72
C ASN A 18 12.45 -4.59 6.36
N CYS A 19 11.75 -5.53 6.98
CA CYS A 19 12.38 -6.63 7.73
C CYS A 19 12.40 -7.98 7.01
N LYS A 20 11.84 -8.06 5.78
CA LYS A 20 11.82 -9.25 4.91
C LYS A 20 11.02 -10.44 5.42
N ASN A 21 10.32 -10.32 6.55
CA ASN A 21 9.42 -11.36 7.03
C ASN A 21 8.16 -11.48 6.17
N GLU A 22 7.63 -12.69 6.07
CA GLU A 22 6.36 -12.98 5.45
C GLU A 22 5.22 -12.53 6.36
N ILE A 23 4.28 -11.78 5.81
CA ILE A 23 3.16 -11.20 6.52
C ILE A 23 1.87 -11.36 5.73
N GLU A 24 0.74 -11.33 6.41
CA GLU A 24 -0.56 -11.19 5.75
C GLU A 24 -0.60 -9.84 5.02
N ALA A 25 -0.80 -9.87 3.70
CA ALA A 25 -0.80 -8.67 2.85
C ALA A 25 -1.86 -7.64 3.26
N LYS A 26 -2.90 -8.07 3.98
CA LYS A 26 -3.99 -7.21 4.46
C LYS A 26 -3.69 -6.48 5.77
N LYS A 27 -2.60 -6.79 6.47
CA LYS A 27 -2.24 -6.12 7.73
C LYS A 27 -1.61 -4.75 7.45
N ARG A 28 -2.15 -3.71 8.07
CA ARG A 28 -1.67 -2.32 7.94
C ARG A 28 -0.29 -2.11 8.57
N GLN A 29 0.07 -2.89 9.58
CA GLN A 29 1.33 -2.77 10.31
C GLN A 29 2.01 -4.13 10.39
N CYS A 30 3.32 -4.14 10.22
CA CYS A 30 4.11 -5.36 10.37
C CYS A 30 4.14 -5.81 11.85
N PRO A 31 3.78 -7.07 12.18
CA PRO A 31 3.81 -7.55 13.56
C PRO A 31 5.23 -7.79 14.10
N TYR A 32 6.23 -7.82 13.22
CA TYR A 32 7.61 -8.13 13.60
C TYR A 32 8.46 -6.88 13.86
N CYS A 33 8.39 -5.89 12.96
CA CYS A 33 9.20 -4.66 13.06
C CYS A 33 8.38 -3.40 13.32
N GLY A 34 7.05 -3.48 13.36
CA GLY A 34 6.18 -2.35 13.67
C GLY A 34 6.03 -1.32 12.56
N ILE A 35 6.64 -1.49 11.38
CA ILE A 35 6.51 -0.53 10.28
C ILE A 35 5.07 -0.47 9.76
N LEU A 36 4.58 0.75 9.53
CA LEU A 36 3.29 1.00 8.92
C LEU A 36 3.40 0.84 7.40
N ASN A 37 2.42 0.20 6.78
CA ASN A 37 2.37 -0.12 5.35
C ASN A 37 3.61 -0.92 4.89
N PRO A 38 3.78 -2.16 5.36
CA PRO A 38 4.99 -2.95 5.12
C PRO A 38 5.28 -3.31 3.66
N THR A 39 4.31 -3.16 2.76
CA THR A 39 4.41 -3.55 1.35
C THR A 39 4.77 -2.37 0.43
N VAL A 40 4.71 -1.12 0.90
CA VAL A 40 5.03 0.05 0.08
C VAL A 40 6.46 0.51 0.31
N THR A 41 7.12 1.00 -0.75
CA THR A 41 8.40 1.70 -0.65
C THR A 41 8.24 3.19 -0.82
N LEU A 42 9.26 3.96 -0.42
CA LEU A 42 9.34 5.39 -0.71
C LEU A 42 9.24 5.68 -2.21
N LYS A 43 9.83 4.82 -3.07
CA LYS A 43 9.76 4.97 -4.53
C LYS A 43 8.32 4.90 -5.04
N ASP A 44 7.53 3.96 -4.51
CA ASP A 44 6.11 3.81 -4.87
C ASP A 44 5.32 5.09 -4.52
N ILE A 45 5.63 5.70 -3.37
CA ILE A 45 5.01 6.97 -2.92
C ILE A 45 5.39 8.13 -3.84
N PHE A 46 6.68 8.28 -4.17
CA PHE A 46 7.16 9.35 -5.07
C PHE A 46 6.55 9.24 -6.47
N ILE A 47 6.44 8.02 -7.00
CA ILE A 47 5.81 7.79 -8.31
C ILE A 47 4.34 8.20 -8.26
N GLY A 48 3.59 7.75 -7.25
CA GLY A 48 2.18 8.11 -7.09
C GLY A 48 1.99 9.63 -6.98
N LEU A 49 2.81 10.31 -6.17
CA LEU A 49 2.75 11.76 -6.00
C LEU A 49 3.07 12.51 -7.31
N THR A 50 4.08 12.06 -8.05
CA THR A 50 4.48 12.65 -9.33
C THR A 50 3.34 12.57 -10.35
N ILE A 51 2.69 11.42 -10.45
CA ILE A 51 1.55 11.21 -11.36
C ILE A 51 0.39 12.16 -11.01
N VAL A 52 0.06 12.28 -9.72
CA VAL A 52 -1.02 13.17 -9.27
C VAL A 52 -0.73 14.63 -9.64
N ILE A 53 0.47 15.12 -9.37
CA ILE A 53 0.87 16.50 -9.71
C ILE A 53 0.84 16.72 -11.22
N PHE A 54 1.34 15.76 -11.99
CA PHE A 54 1.37 15.84 -13.45
C PHE A 54 -0.04 15.95 -14.03
N VAL A 55 -0.96 15.07 -13.60
CA VAL A 55 -2.38 15.09 -14.05
C VAL A 55 -3.05 16.40 -13.66
N MET A 56 -2.87 16.87 -12.42
CA MET A 56 -3.44 18.14 -11.96
C MET A 56 -2.90 19.33 -12.77
N SER A 57 -1.61 19.32 -13.10
CA SER A 57 -0.97 20.37 -13.91
C SER A 57 -1.56 20.41 -15.31
N ILE A 58 -1.73 19.24 -15.94
CA ILE A 58 -2.38 19.10 -17.25
C ILE A 58 -3.80 19.64 -17.21
N VAL A 59 -4.62 19.16 -16.27
CA VAL A 59 -6.03 19.58 -16.15
C VAL A 59 -6.12 21.09 -15.95
N THR A 60 -5.32 21.65 -15.05
CA THR A 60 -5.33 23.10 -14.78
C THR A 60 -4.87 23.91 -15.99
N TYR A 61 -3.89 23.41 -16.75
CA TYR A 61 -3.45 24.05 -18.00
C TYR A 61 -4.59 24.10 -19.03
N PHE A 62 -5.31 22.99 -19.23
CA PHE A 62 -6.44 22.91 -20.15
C PHE A 62 -7.69 23.69 -19.68
N LEU A 63 -7.91 23.83 -18.37
CA LEU A 63 -9.02 24.65 -17.85
C LEU A 63 -8.73 26.16 -17.91
N LYS A 64 -7.45 26.55 -17.85
CA LYS A 64 -7.04 27.95 -17.92
C LYS A 64 -7.02 28.48 -19.36
N ASN A 65 -6.76 27.62 -20.34
CA ASN A 65 -6.64 27.97 -21.76
C ASN A 65 -7.99 27.82 -22.48
#